data_AF-A0A248UCH5-F1
#
_entry.id   AF-A0A248UCH5-F1
#
_cell.length_a   1.000
_cell.length_b   1.000
_cell.length_c   1.000
_cell.angle_alpha   90.00
_cell.angle_beta   90.00
_cell.angle_gamma   90.00
#
_symmetry.space_group_name_H-M   'P 1'
#
loop_
_entity.id
_entity.type
_entity.pdbx_description
1 polymer ?
#
loop_
_entity_poly.entity_id
_entity_poly.type
_entity_poly.pdbx_seq_one_letter_code
_entity_poly.pdbx_strand_id
1 'polypeptide(L)'
;MSSITPQSNGLATLVARVFLSILFILAGFSKLTAISGTAGYFAGLGLPVPTVTAVLVGLVEFVGGLAILVGFQTRITAAIVALFTIGATLVAHMNFAEGMNAMMAQKNLAIAGGLILLALQGAGSISIDAKRG
;
A
#
# COMPACT_ATOMS: atom_id res chain seq x y z
N MET A 1 -4.52 -36.06 12.94
CA MET A 1 -4.70 -34.60 12.88
C MET A 1 -4.36 -34.15 11.46
N SER A 2 -5.36 -34.03 10.60
CA SER A 2 -5.20 -33.39 9.29
C SER A 2 -4.88 -31.91 9.56
N SER A 3 -3.67 -31.49 9.25
CA SER A 3 -3.33 -30.07 9.23
C SER A 3 -4.26 -29.40 8.22
N ILE A 4 -5.26 -28.67 8.71
CA ILE A 4 -5.96 -27.67 7.90
C ILE A 4 -4.95 -26.54 7.71
N THR A 5 -3.95 -26.77 6.85
CA THR A 5 -3.27 -25.68 6.18
C THR A 5 -4.29 -25.14 5.20
N PRO A 6 -4.79 -23.89 5.38
CA PRO A 6 -5.63 -23.27 4.39
C PRO A 6 -4.82 -23.29 3.09
N GLN A 7 -5.28 -24.06 2.10
CA GLN A 7 -4.67 -24.02 0.78
C GLN A 7 -5.02 -22.64 0.24
N SER A 8 -4.08 -21.69 0.34
CA SER A 8 -4.26 -20.35 -0.22
C SER A 8 -4.53 -20.55 -1.71
N ASN A 9 -5.76 -20.31 -2.15
CA ASN A 9 -6.09 -20.37 -3.56
C ASN A 9 -5.24 -19.31 -4.26
N GLY A 10 -4.19 -19.74 -4.98
CA GLY A 10 -3.18 -18.84 -5.54
C GLY A 10 -3.77 -17.78 -6.46
N LEU A 11 -4.88 -18.11 -7.14
CA LEU A 11 -5.64 -17.17 -7.95
C LEU A 11 -6.34 -16.12 -7.08
N ALA A 12 -6.98 -16.51 -5.99
CA ALA A 12 -7.62 -15.59 -5.06
C ALA A 12 -6.61 -14.61 -4.43
N THR A 13 -5.45 -15.12 -4.00
CA THR A 13 -4.38 -14.27 -3.46
C THR A 13 -3.80 -13.35 -4.54
N LEU A 14 -3.65 -13.80 -5.78
CA LEU A 14 -3.22 -12.94 -6.89
C LEU A 14 -4.22 -11.81 -7.14
N VAL A 15 -5.52 -12.11 -7.21
CA VAL A 15 -6.56 -11.08 -7.39
C VAL A 15 -6.53 -10.06 -6.26
N ALA A 16 -6.41 -10.51 -5.00
CA ALA A 16 -6.25 -9.62 -3.86
C ALA A 16 -5.01 -8.72 -4.00
N ARG A 17 -3.86 -9.29 -4.41
CA ARG A 17 -2.63 -8.51 -4.65
C ARG A 17 -2.80 -7.50 -5.78
N VAL A 18 -3.49 -7.83 -6.88
CA VAL A 18 -3.78 -6.90 -7.98
C VAL A 18 -4.62 -5.72 -7.49
N PHE A 19 -5.72 -5.98 -6.79
CA PHE A 19 -6.63 -4.93 -6.33
C PHE A 19 -6.02 -4.04 -5.23
N LEU A 20 -5.25 -4.63 -4.32
CA LEU A 20 -4.54 -3.85 -3.30
C LEU A 20 -3.41 -3.02 -3.91
N SER A 21 -2.62 -3.58 -4.83
CA SER A 21 -1.42 -2.90 -5.37
C SER A 21 -1.73 -1.79 -6.36
N ILE A 22 -2.80 -1.91 -7.17
CA ILE A 22 -3.06 -0.95 -8.26
C ILE A 22 -3.20 0.49 -7.75
N LEU A 23 -3.80 0.67 -6.57
CA LEU A 23 -3.97 1.99 -5.96
C LEU A 23 -2.62 2.64 -5.63
N PHE A 24 -1.68 1.86 -5.08
CA PHE A 24 -0.35 2.35 -4.75
C PHE A 24 0.52 2.57 -5.98
N ILE A 25 0.43 1.70 -6.98
CA ILE A 25 1.17 1.86 -8.24
C ILE A 25 0.76 3.16 -8.92
N LEU A 26 -0.55 3.41 -9.08
CA LEU A 26 -1.04 4.62 -9.73
C LEU A 26 -0.74 5.87 -8.89
N ALA A 27 -0.94 5.82 -7.58
CA ALA A 27 -0.65 6.95 -6.68
C ALA A 27 0.83 7.30 -6.66
N GLY A 28 1.71 6.30 -6.53
CA GLY A 28 3.15 6.49 -6.49
C GLY A 28 3.70 6.98 -7.82
N PHE A 29 3.24 6.42 -8.94
CA PHE A 29 3.61 6.89 -10.28
C PHE A 29 3.20 8.36 -10.49
N SER A 30 1.97 8.71 -10.12
CA SER A 30 1.50 10.11 -10.20
C SER A 30 2.37 11.05 -9.37
N LYS A 31 2.74 10.67 -8.14
CA LYS A 31 3.63 11.48 -7.28
C LYS A 31 5.03 11.64 -7.87
N LEU A 32 5.61 10.56 -8.39
CA LEU A 32 6.97 10.56 -8.96
C LEU A 32 7.07 11.32 -10.28
N THR A 33 5.99 11.37 -11.07
CA THR A 33 5.94 12.15 -12.32
C THR A 33 5.53 13.60 -12.09
N ALA A 34 4.94 13.93 -10.93
CA ALA A 34 4.49 15.26 -10.56
C ALA A 34 5.06 15.71 -9.19
N ILE A 35 6.38 15.60 -9.01
CA ILE A 35 7.06 15.87 -7.73
C ILE A 35 6.77 17.28 -7.22
N SER A 36 6.86 18.30 -8.08
CA SER A 36 6.64 19.70 -7.67
C SER A 36 5.24 19.93 -7.11
N GLY A 37 4.21 19.35 -7.74
CA GLY A 37 2.83 19.48 -7.27
C GLY A 37 2.61 18.75 -5.95
N THR A 38 3.15 17.54 -5.83
CA THR A 38 3.09 16.73 -4.61
C THR A 38 3.80 17.42 -3.45
N ALA A 39 4.99 18.00 -3.69
CA ALA A 39 5.74 18.74 -2.69
C ALA A 39 4.98 19.99 -2.21
N GLY A 40 4.29 20.71 -3.11
CA GLY A 40 3.42 21.82 -2.75
C GLY A 40 2.27 21.39 -1.84
N TYR A 41 1.60 20.28 -2.16
CA TYR A 41 0.56 19.71 -1.31
C TYR A 41 1.11 19.30 0.07
N PHE A 42 2.26 18.62 0.12
CA PHE A 42 2.90 18.19 1.36
C PHE A 42 3.39 19.35 2.22
N ALA A 43 3.82 20.45 1.60
CA ALA A 43 4.11 21.69 2.32
C ALA A 43 2.85 22.25 3.01
N GLY A 44 1.69 22.19 2.34
CA GLY A 44 0.40 22.56 2.93
C GLY A 44 -0.03 21.68 4.11
N LEU A 45 0.43 20.43 4.15
CA LEU A 45 0.25 19.53 5.30
C LEU A 45 1.27 19.76 6.43
N GLY A 46 2.24 20.66 6.25
CA GLY A 46 3.29 20.93 7.24
C GLY A 46 4.39 19.87 7.32
N LEU A 47 4.54 19.02 6.29
CA LEU A 47 5.59 18.00 6.27
C LEU A 47 6.98 18.63 6.09
N PRO A 48 8.01 18.17 6.83
CA PRO A 48 9.37 18.66 6.65
C PRO A 48 9.93 18.23 5.28
N VAL A 49 10.87 19.02 4.75
CA VAL A 49 11.55 18.78 3.47
C VAL A 49 10.62 18.23 2.36
N PRO A 50 9.55 18.98 1.97
CA PRO A 50 8.42 18.43 1.20
C PRO A 50 8.80 17.73 -0.11
N THR A 51 9.81 18.22 -0.82
CA THR A 51 10.31 17.59 -2.05
C THR A 51 10.91 16.22 -1.81
N VAL A 52 11.73 16.07 -0.76
CA VAL A 52 12.32 14.79 -0.38
C VAL A 52 11.21 13.84 0.08
N THR A 53 10.29 14.33 0.90
CA THR A 53 9.13 13.57 1.36
C THR A 53 8.26 13.10 0.19
N ALA A 54 8.02 13.94 -0.82
CA ALA A 54 7.28 13.58 -2.03
C ALA A 54 7.94 12.43 -2.80
N VAL A 55 9.25 12.47 -2.97
CA VAL A 55 10.02 11.39 -3.63
C VAL A 55 9.94 10.11 -2.80
N LEU A 56 10.18 10.17 -1.49
CA LEU A 56 10.16 9.00 -0.61
C LEU A 56 8.78 8.35 -0.59
N VAL A 57 7.72 9.14 -0.41
CA VAL A 57 6.34 8.64 -0.43
C VAL A 57 6.01 8.01 -1.79
N GLY A 58 6.35 8.69 -2.89
CA GLY A 58 6.15 8.17 -4.24
C GLY A 58 6.87 6.84 -4.47
N LEU A 59 8.11 6.70 -3.98
CA LEU A 59 8.87 5.45 -4.07
C LEU A 59 8.25 4.34 -3.22
N VAL A 60 7.84 4.62 -1.98
CA VAL A 60 7.20 3.63 -1.10
C VAL A 60 5.91 3.11 -1.73
N GLU A 61 5.07 3.99 -2.26
CA GLU A 61 3.83 3.61 -2.93
C GLU A 61 4.10 2.84 -4.22
N PHE A 62 4.95 3.36 -5.10
CA PHE A 62 5.17 2.77 -6.41
C PHE A 62 5.90 1.42 -6.32
N VAL A 63 7.04 1.39 -5.64
CA VAL A 63 7.86 0.18 -5.49
C VAL A 63 7.16 -0.83 -4.57
N GLY A 64 6.54 -0.37 -3.48
CA GLY A 64 5.76 -1.23 -2.60
C GLY A 64 4.56 -1.86 -3.31
N GLY A 65 3.85 -1.09 -4.12
CA GLY A 65 2.76 -1.57 -4.96
C GLY A 65 3.23 -2.63 -5.96
N LEU A 66 4.33 -2.38 -6.69
CA LEU A 66 4.90 -3.36 -7.61
C LEU A 66 5.36 -4.63 -6.90
N ALA A 67 6.04 -4.51 -5.76
CA ALA A 67 6.49 -5.64 -4.96
C ALA A 67 5.30 -6.51 -4.46
N ILE A 68 4.18 -5.90 -4.04
CA ILE A 68 2.95 -6.63 -3.72
C ILE A 68 2.39 -7.32 -4.97
N LEU A 69 2.31 -6.62 -6.10
CA LEU A 69 1.75 -7.15 -7.35
C LEU A 69 2.47 -8.41 -7.84
N VAL A 70 3.79 -8.41 -7.84
CA VAL A 70 4.59 -9.58 -8.25
C VAL A 70 4.75 -10.61 -7.14
N GLY A 71 4.46 -10.22 -5.91
CA GLY A 71 4.49 -11.08 -4.73
C GLY A 71 5.93 -11.33 -4.30
N PHE A 72 6.67 -10.25 -4.08
CA PHE A 72 8.06 -10.23 -3.63
C PHE A 72 8.14 -9.70 -2.20
N GLN A 73 8.73 -10.50 -1.31
CA GLN A 73 8.80 -10.25 0.12
C GLN A 73 7.43 -9.84 0.69
N THR A 74 6.38 -10.51 0.23
CA THR A 74 4.99 -10.03 0.34
C THR A 74 4.58 -9.73 1.77
N ARG A 75 5.01 -10.57 2.73
CA ARG A 75 4.70 -10.35 4.15
C ARG A 75 5.26 -9.04 4.68
N ILE A 76 6.53 -8.78 4.38
CA ILE A 76 7.25 -7.58 4.83
C ILE A 76 6.72 -6.35 4.08
N THR A 77 6.62 -6.44 2.75
CA THR A 77 6.15 -5.35 1.91
C THR A 77 4.71 -4.94 2.29
N ALA A 78 3.80 -5.90 2.46
CA ALA A 78 2.43 -5.61 2.86
C ALA A 78 2.34 -4.96 4.26
N ALA A 79 3.15 -5.41 5.22
CA ALA A 79 3.21 -4.79 6.54
C ALA A 79 3.71 -3.33 6.48
N ILE A 80 4.77 -3.07 5.72
CA ILE A 80 5.30 -1.72 5.52
C ILE A 80 4.26 -0.83 4.86
N VAL A 81 3.65 -1.28 3.76
CA VAL A 81 2.64 -0.48 3.03
C VAL A 81 1.38 -0.29 3.88
N ALA A 82 0.98 -1.24 4.73
CA ALA A 82 -0.12 -1.07 5.67
C ALA A 82 0.17 0.04 6.70
N LEU A 83 1.34 -0.02 7.34
CA LEU A 83 1.76 1.00 8.30
C LEU A 83 1.89 2.37 7.65
N PHE A 84 2.48 2.43 6.46
CA PHE A 84 2.53 3.63 5.64
C PHE A 84 1.14 4.20 5.35
N THR A 85 0.18 3.35 4.96
CA THR A 85 -1.20 3.76 4.64
C THR A 85 -1.92 4.34 5.86
N ILE A 86 -1.71 3.74 7.03
CA ILE A 86 -2.23 4.26 8.30
C ILE A 86 -1.58 5.61 8.62
N GLY A 87 -0.25 5.72 8.53
CA GLY A 87 0.47 6.98 8.76
C GLY A 87 0.01 8.10 7.81
N ALA A 88 -0.11 7.81 6.52
CA ALA A 88 -0.63 8.76 5.53
C ALA A 88 -2.05 9.24 5.87
N THR A 89 -2.90 8.35 6.39
CA THR A 89 -4.25 8.71 6.84
C THR A 89 -4.23 9.67 8.02
N LEU A 90 -3.41 9.38 9.03
CA LEU A 90 -3.26 10.20 10.22
C LEU A 90 -2.74 11.61 9.90
N VAL A 91 -1.91 11.73 8.86
CA VAL A 91 -1.33 13.01 8.43
C VAL A 91 -2.29 13.80 7.53
N ALA A 92 -2.91 13.15 6.54
CA ALA A 92 -3.58 13.86 5.44
C ALA A 92 -5.11 13.86 5.51
N HIS A 93 -5.75 12.98 6.31
CA HIS A 93 -7.18 12.69 6.19
C HIS A 93 -7.95 12.64 7.52
N MET A 94 -7.45 13.28 8.57
CA MET A 94 -8.09 13.28 9.89
C MET A 94 -9.20 14.33 10.07
N ASN A 95 -9.40 15.24 9.11
CA ASN A 95 -10.50 16.20 9.18
C ASN A 95 -11.81 15.57 8.65
N PHE A 96 -12.56 14.91 9.54
CA PHE A 96 -13.83 14.25 9.18
C PHE A 96 -14.98 15.20 8.84
N ALA A 97 -14.84 16.51 9.08
CA ALA A 97 -15.82 17.50 8.62
C ALA A 97 -15.76 17.72 7.10
N GLU A 98 -14.62 17.41 6.47
CA GLU A 98 -14.45 17.45 5.03
C GLU A 98 -14.77 16.07 4.43
N GLY A 99 -15.82 16.00 3.59
CA GLY A 99 -16.30 14.74 3.02
C GLY A 99 -15.23 13.95 2.26
N MET A 100 -14.31 14.63 1.58
CA MET A 100 -13.20 13.97 0.87
C MET A 100 -12.21 13.30 1.84
N ASN A 101 -11.87 13.97 2.94
CA ASN A 101 -10.96 13.42 3.95
C ASN A 101 -11.58 12.21 4.65
N ALA A 102 -12.85 12.31 5.04
CA ALA A 102 -13.58 11.17 5.62
C ALA A 102 -13.58 9.95 4.68
N MET A 103 -13.86 10.16 3.39
CA MET A 103 -13.85 9.10 2.38
C MET A 103 -12.45 8.49 2.19
N MET A 104 -11.40 9.32 2.13
CA MET A 104 -10.03 8.84 1.98
C MET A 104 -9.55 8.06 3.21
N ALA A 105 -9.91 8.50 4.42
CA ALA A 105 -9.60 7.79 5.64
C ALA A 105 -10.27 6.40 5.68
N GLN A 106 -11.56 6.33 5.36
CA GLN A 106 -12.30 5.06 5.27
C GLN A 106 -11.70 4.11 4.23
N LYS A 107 -11.41 4.63 3.02
CA LYS A 107 -10.74 3.88 1.95
C LYS A 107 -9.40 3.33 2.41
N ASN A 108 -8.56 4.17 3.01
CA ASN A 108 -7.23 3.79 3.47
C ASN A 108 -7.31 2.74 4.60
N LEU A 109 -8.25 2.86 5.54
CA LEU A 109 -8.41 1.89 6.62
C LEU A 109 -8.87 0.52 6.08
N ALA A 110 -9.77 0.50 5.11
CA ALA A 110 -10.20 -0.73 4.44
C ALA A 110 -9.02 -1.41 3.71
N ILE A 111 -8.21 -0.64 2.99
CA ILE A 111 -7.01 -1.14 2.30
C ILE A 111 -5.96 -1.65 3.30
N ALA A 112 -5.73 -0.92 4.39
CA ALA A 112 -4.81 -1.33 5.45
C ALA A 112 -5.23 -2.68 6.05
N GLY A 113 -6.53 -2.90 6.27
CA GLY A 113 -7.06 -4.21 6.68
C GLY A 113 -6.71 -5.33 5.69
N GLY A 114 -6.91 -5.11 4.39
CA GLY A 114 -6.54 -6.06 3.34
C GLY A 114 -5.03 -6.34 3.27
N LEU A 115 -4.21 -5.31 3.45
CA LEU A 115 -2.75 -5.44 3.50
C LEU A 115 -2.27 -6.19 4.74
N ILE A 116 -2.90 -5.96 5.90
CA ILE A 116 -2.60 -6.71 7.14
C ILE A 116 -2.92 -8.19 6.94
N LEU A 117 -4.08 -8.52 6.38
CA LEU A 117 -4.43 -9.91 6.05
C LEU A 117 -3.42 -10.52 5.08
N LEU A 118 -3.01 -9.78 4.05
CA LEU A 118 -1.99 -10.23 3.11
C LEU A 118 -0.62 -10.43 3.79
N ALA A 119 -0.25 -9.56 4.73
CA ALA A 119 0.98 -9.67 5.50
C ALA A 119 1.02 -10.95 6.36
N LEU A 120 -0.14 -11.36 6.90
CA LEU A 120 -0.29 -12.59 7.68
C LEU A 120 -0.33 -13.84 6.79
N GLN A 121 -1.06 -13.78 5.68
CA GLN A 121 -1.30 -14.94 4.82
C GLN A 121 -0.10 -15.25 3.89
N GLY A 122 0.55 -14.21 3.35
CA GLY A 122 1.64 -14.33 2.38
C GLY A 122 1.19 -14.27 0.91
N ALA A 123 2.12 -14.56 0.00
CA ALA A 123 2.02 -14.24 -1.43
C ALA A 123 1.10 -15.16 -2.27
N GLY A 124 0.80 -16.36 -1.76
CA GLY A 124 0.15 -17.43 -2.51
C GLY A 124 1.06 -18.08 -3.56
N SER A 125 0.60 -19.16 -4.20
CA SER A 125 1.41 -19.98 -5.12
C SER A 125 1.79 -19.30 -6.44
N ILE A 126 1.05 -18.27 -6.87
CA ILE A 126 1.32 -17.53 -8.12
C ILE A 126 2.11 -16.25 -7.78
N SER A 127 3.35 -16.38 -7.31
CA SER A 127 4.17 -15.24 -6.85
C SER A 127 5.66 -15.48 -7.07
N ILE A 128 6.47 -14.42 -6.93
CA ILE A 128 7.93 -14.56 -6.90
C ILE A 128 8.38 -15.28 -5.63
N ASP A 129 7.77 -14.98 -4.48
CA ASP A 129 8.07 -15.64 -3.20
C ASP A 129 7.93 -17.16 -3.32
N ALA A 130 6.83 -17.65 -3.92
CA ALA A 130 6.63 -19.09 -4.14
C ALA A 130 7.70 -19.75 -5.03
N LYS A 131 8.39 -18.98 -5.87
CA LYS A 131 9.50 -19.48 -6.71
C LYS A 131 10.85 -19.44 -6.00
N ARG A 132 10.95 -18.75 -4.85
CA ARG A 132 12.20 -18.57 -4.10
C ARG A 132 12.40 -19.58 -2.98
N GLY A 133 11.36 -20.33 -2.59
CA GLY A 133 11.37 -21.30 -1.48
C GLY A 133 10.55 -20.78 -0.30
#